data_AF-A0A0P8X4D8-F1
#
_entry.id   AF-A0A0P8X4D8-F1
#
_cell.length_a   1.000
_cell.length_b   1.000
_cell.length_c   1.000
_cell.angle_alpha   90.00
_cell.angle_beta   90.00
_cell.angle_gamma   90.00
#
_symmetry.space_group_name_H-M   'P 1'
#
loop_
_entity.id
_entity.type
_entity.pdbx_description
1 polymer ?
#
loop_
_entity_poly.entity_id
_entity_poly.type
_entity_poly.pdbx_seq_one_letter_code
_entity_poly.pdbx_strand_id
1 'polypeptide(L)'
;MPFALCNNEQALKEGADRVGYPLIAKPPFGGASAFIKKCSNWEELRSHYAHFLSDHGAAAYSDFYGCAHTLPDEDGRQHENIPGRSILLEGYISGIEGSVECVIVGELIHPLLINEKLMLTERRGTVLENLLISPPTSFTENQCEQIRQYAVDCLRAVGLTNAVVHFEFRMTDEGPVAIEINPRVGGLYVNAAFRDLATINPYQLYISLLLGEPGINAQLDAGAQKIADSGQSYSMLAVYPEHSGHFKGIEGMHYLDDNECVLEYAQQDAGSYIDADIEEHYLLKCWAKVDDAAHAHALHDAIRQNLRVILDNPVAG
;
A
#
# COMPACT_ATOMS: atom_id res chain seq x y z
N MET A 1 13.36 -9.04 11.64
CA MET A 1 12.78 -10.06 10.74
C MET A 1 13.89 -10.61 9.86
N PRO A 2 14.05 -11.94 9.71
CA PRO A 2 15.02 -12.50 8.79
C PRO A 2 14.61 -12.16 7.35
N PHE A 3 15.59 -11.84 6.51
CA PHE A 3 15.39 -11.60 5.09
C PHE A 3 16.51 -12.23 4.25
N ALA A 4 16.31 -12.39 2.94
CA ALA A 4 17.30 -12.87 2.00
C ALA A 4 17.09 -12.30 0.60
N LEU A 5 18.14 -11.77 -0.02
CA LEU A 5 18.13 -11.41 -1.45
C LEU A 5 18.62 -12.61 -2.27
N CYS A 6 17.80 -13.05 -3.23
CA CYS A 6 18.03 -14.28 -3.98
C CYS A 6 18.05 -14.00 -5.50
N ASN A 7 19.07 -14.51 -6.20
CA ASN A 7 19.28 -14.27 -7.64
C ASN A 7 19.18 -15.55 -8.50
N ASN A 8 18.95 -16.71 -7.89
CA ASN A 8 18.77 -18.00 -8.55
C ASN A 8 18.06 -18.98 -7.61
N GLU A 9 17.65 -20.13 -8.15
CA GLU A 9 16.88 -21.15 -7.40
C GLU A 9 17.65 -21.75 -6.22
N GLN A 10 18.98 -21.89 -6.31
CA GLN A 10 19.79 -22.36 -5.18
C GLN A 10 19.75 -21.36 -4.02
N ALA A 11 20.01 -20.08 -4.31
CA ALA A 11 19.93 -19.00 -3.34
C ALA A 11 18.51 -18.84 -2.78
N LEU A 12 17.48 -19.11 -3.61
CA LEU A 12 16.08 -19.10 -3.18
C LEU A 12 15.81 -20.19 -2.14
N LYS A 13 16.34 -21.40 -2.35
CA LYS A 13 16.19 -22.51 -1.40
C LYS A 13 16.91 -22.24 -0.09
N GLU A 14 18.18 -21.84 -0.15
CA GLU A 14 18.98 -21.48 1.02
C GLU A 14 18.38 -20.29 1.79
N GLY A 15 17.86 -19.30 1.06
CA GLY A 15 17.16 -18.15 1.63
C GLY A 15 15.87 -18.55 2.33
N ALA A 16 15.06 -19.43 1.72
CA ALA A 16 13.83 -19.93 2.33
C ALA A 16 14.10 -20.77 3.59
N ASP A 17 15.15 -21.61 3.59
CA ASP A 17 15.56 -22.38 4.76
C ASP A 17 16.00 -21.48 5.92
N ARG A 18 16.57 -20.30 5.61
CA ARG A 18 16.96 -19.29 6.62
C ARG A 18 15.79 -18.45 7.12
N VAL A 19 14.91 -18.00 6.22
CA VAL A 19 13.78 -17.11 6.57
C VAL A 19 12.66 -17.89 7.26
N GLY A 20 12.37 -19.12 6.80
CA GLY A 20 11.26 -19.94 7.26
C GLY A 20 9.93 -19.56 6.61
N TYR A 21 8.96 -20.49 6.63
CA TYR A 21 7.61 -20.28 6.12
C TYR A 21 6.60 -19.96 7.25
N PRO A 22 5.52 -19.21 6.97
CA PRO A 22 5.27 -18.50 5.71
C PRO A 22 6.21 -17.31 5.52
N LEU A 23 6.55 -17.01 4.26
CA LEU A 23 7.39 -15.87 3.88
C LEU A 23 6.73 -15.05 2.78
N ILE A 24 7.14 -13.78 2.66
CA ILE A 24 6.82 -12.92 1.52
C ILE A 24 7.99 -12.98 0.54
N ALA A 25 7.67 -13.21 -0.74
CA ALA A 25 8.60 -13.06 -1.85
C ALA A 25 8.16 -11.85 -2.68
N LYS A 26 9.03 -10.84 -2.80
CA LYS A 26 8.73 -9.58 -3.50
C LYS A 26 9.96 -9.03 -4.25
N PRO A 27 9.78 -8.27 -5.34
CA PRO A 27 10.86 -7.48 -5.90
C PRO A 27 11.43 -6.50 -4.86
N PRO A 28 12.76 -6.28 -4.81
CA PRO A 28 13.36 -5.34 -3.85
C PRO A 28 13.04 -3.86 -4.12
N PHE A 29 12.71 -3.55 -5.37
CA PHE A 29 12.27 -2.24 -5.85
C PHE A 29 10.95 -2.43 -6.60
N GLY A 30 10.16 -1.39 -6.81
CA GLY A 30 8.91 -1.47 -7.56
C GLY A 30 7.76 -0.73 -6.88
N GLY A 31 6.54 -1.11 -7.25
CA GLY A 31 5.30 -0.56 -6.70
C GLY A 31 4.09 -1.41 -7.10
N ALA A 32 2.89 -0.92 -6.80
CA ALA A 32 1.61 -1.54 -7.19
C ALA A 32 1.45 -3.01 -6.77
N SER A 33 2.00 -3.39 -5.60
CA SER A 33 2.00 -4.76 -5.09
C SER A 33 2.50 -5.82 -6.08
N ALA A 34 3.29 -5.42 -7.08
CA ALA A 34 3.57 -6.25 -8.23
C ALA A 34 4.59 -7.36 -7.91
N PHE A 35 4.25 -8.59 -8.28
CA PHE A 35 4.98 -9.81 -7.92
C PHE A 35 5.20 -10.01 -6.41
N ILE A 36 4.30 -9.52 -5.56
CA ILE A 36 4.33 -9.78 -4.13
C ILE A 36 3.49 -11.03 -3.84
N LYS A 37 4.10 -12.04 -3.20
CA LYS A 37 3.39 -13.26 -2.83
C LYS A 37 3.79 -13.78 -1.46
N LYS A 38 2.79 -14.09 -0.65
CA LYS A 38 2.95 -14.95 0.53
C LYS A 38 3.06 -16.40 0.09
N CYS A 39 4.20 -17.01 0.38
CA CYS A 39 4.49 -18.41 0.10
C CYS A 39 4.46 -19.21 1.39
N SER A 40 3.77 -20.34 1.39
CA SER A 40 3.64 -21.24 2.54
C SER A 40 4.56 -22.46 2.45
N ASN A 41 5.17 -22.70 1.28
CA ASN A 41 6.07 -23.83 1.02
C ASN A 41 6.97 -23.57 -0.20
N TRP A 42 7.90 -24.50 -0.43
CA TRP A 42 8.86 -24.45 -1.55
C TRP A 42 8.21 -24.46 -2.93
N GLU A 43 7.12 -25.20 -3.11
CA GLU A 43 6.47 -25.30 -4.42
C GLU A 43 5.86 -23.97 -4.84
N GLU A 44 5.16 -23.30 -3.93
CA GLU A 44 4.62 -21.95 -4.12
C GLU A 44 5.72 -20.93 -4.41
N LEU A 45 6.79 -20.93 -3.61
CA LEU A 45 7.91 -20.01 -3.77
C LEU A 45 8.62 -20.19 -5.11
N ARG A 46 8.93 -21.44 -5.47
CA ARG A 46 9.60 -21.75 -6.74
C ARG A 46 8.72 -21.39 -7.94
N SER A 47 7.42 -21.68 -7.85
CA SER A 47 6.45 -21.32 -8.90
C SER A 47 6.33 -19.81 -9.07
N HIS A 48 6.29 -19.06 -7.97
CA HIS A 48 6.27 -17.60 -7.98
C HIS A 48 7.55 -17.01 -8.57
N TYR A 49 8.71 -17.54 -8.18
CA TYR A 49 9.98 -17.07 -8.72
C TYR A 49 10.10 -17.33 -10.23
N ALA A 50 9.67 -18.50 -10.70
CA ALA A 50 9.63 -18.80 -12.13
C ALA A 50 8.70 -17.84 -12.91
N HIS A 51 7.53 -17.50 -12.33
CA HIS A 51 6.62 -16.51 -12.88
C HIS A 51 7.27 -15.13 -12.97
N PHE A 52 7.90 -14.66 -11.89
CA PHE A 52 8.64 -13.40 -11.86
C PHE A 52 9.75 -13.33 -12.92
N LEU A 53 10.54 -14.39 -13.06
CA LEU A 53 11.62 -14.45 -14.07
C LEU A 53 11.09 -14.37 -15.51
N SER A 54 9.95 -14.98 -15.78
CA SER A 54 9.34 -15.00 -17.12
C SER A 54 8.70 -13.66 -17.46
N ASP A 55 7.92 -13.12 -16.53
CA ASP A 55 6.89 -12.15 -16.85
C ASP A 55 7.17 -10.76 -16.27
N HIS A 56 8.30 -10.56 -15.57
CA HIS A 56 8.71 -9.25 -15.04
C HIS A 56 8.62 -8.11 -16.07
N GLY A 57 9.02 -8.37 -17.31
CA GLY A 57 9.01 -7.36 -18.39
C GLY A 57 7.61 -6.99 -18.88
N ALA A 58 6.56 -7.69 -18.44
CA ALA A 58 5.17 -7.43 -18.83
C ALA A 58 4.42 -6.53 -17.85
N ALA A 59 4.94 -6.31 -16.63
CA ALA A 59 4.35 -5.37 -15.67
C ALA A 59 4.30 -3.95 -16.26
N ALA A 60 3.18 -3.23 -16.13
CA ALA A 60 3.08 -1.87 -16.66
C ALA A 60 4.03 -0.90 -15.93
N TYR A 61 4.39 -1.22 -14.69
CA TYR A 61 5.36 -0.46 -13.91
C TYR A 61 6.78 -1.04 -13.98
N SER A 62 7.13 -1.79 -15.03
CA SER A 62 8.45 -2.43 -15.14
C SER A 62 9.63 -1.45 -15.00
N ASP A 63 9.41 -0.20 -15.43
CA ASP A 63 10.41 0.88 -15.36
C ASP A 63 10.71 1.33 -13.92
N PHE A 64 9.82 1.05 -12.96
CA PHE A 64 10.01 1.37 -11.54
C PHE A 64 10.87 0.35 -10.79
N TYR A 65 11.22 -0.79 -11.40
CA TYR A 65 12.10 -1.81 -10.80
C TYR A 65 13.58 -1.42 -10.74
N GLY A 66 13.93 -0.23 -11.25
CA GLY A 66 15.26 0.34 -11.16
C GLY A 66 16.26 -0.32 -12.11
N CYS A 67 17.55 -0.21 -11.77
CA CYS A 67 18.65 -0.74 -12.57
C CYS A 67 19.48 -1.76 -11.81
N ALA A 68 20.30 -2.52 -12.53
CA ALA A 68 21.24 -3.44 -11.89
C ALA A 68 22.26 -2.64 -11.06
N HIS A 69 22.42 -3.00 -9.78
CA HIS A 69 23.34 -2.36 -8.87
C HIS A 69 23.76 -3.30 -7.75
N THR A 70 24.74 -2.90 -6.95
CA THR A 70 25.28 -3.70 -5.85
C THR A 70 25.14 -2.92 -4.55
N LEU A 71 24.65 -3.58 -3.50
CA LEU A 71 24.51 -3.01 -2.17
C LEU A 71 25.35 -3.82 -1.17
N PRO A 72 26.14 -3.18 -0.30
CA PRO A 72 26.75 -3.86 0.84
C PRO A 72 25.70 -4.21 1.90
N ASP A 73 25.83 -5.35 2.56
CA ASP A 73 25.20 -5.57 3.86
C ASP A 73 26.05 -5.02 5.02
N GLU A 74 25.59 -5.22 6.27
CA GLU A 74 26.27 -4.75 7.48
C GLU A 74 27.69 -5.31 7.65
N ASP A 75 27.95 -6.52 7.13
CA ASP A 75 29.27 -7.16 7.15
C ASP A 75 30.15 -6.76 5.94
N GLY A 76 29.65 -5.86 5.08
CA GLY A 76 30.32 -5.39 3.87
C GLY A 76 30.26 -6.37 2.70
N ARG A 77 29.53 -7.48 2.83
CA ARG A 77 29.31 -8.42 1.73
C ARG A 77 28.42 -7.76 0.68
N GLN A 78 28.85 -7.90 -0.56
CA GLN A 78 28.16 -7.30 -1.71
C GLN A 78 27.00 -8.19 -2.16
N HIS A 79 25.83 -7.57 -2.33
CA HIS A 79 24.61 -8.18 -2.85
C HIS A 79 24.24 -7.52 -4.17
N GLU A 80 24.14 -8.31 -5.24
CA GLU A 80 23.68 -7.82 -6.53
C GLU A 80 22.16 -7.78 -6.58
N ASN A 81 21.61 -6.60 -6.89
CA ASN A 81 20.24 -6.44 -7.33
C ASN A 81 20.21 -6.37 -8.87
N ILE A 82 19.44 -7.25 -9.49
CA ILE A 82 19.25 -7.41 -10.92
C ILE A 82 17.74 -7.40 -11.19
N PRO A 83 17.18 -6.32 -11.77
CA PRO A 83 15.76 -6.26 -12.12
C PRO A 83 15.32 -7.48 -12.95
N GLY A 84 14.16 -8.04 -12.64
CA GLY A 84 13.64 -9.27 -13.25
C GLY A 84 14.38 -10.55 -12.88
N ARG A 85 15.26 -10.53 -11.87
CA ARG A 85 15.95 -11.73 -11.36
C ARG A 85 16.09 -11.77 -9.85
N SER A 86 16.41 -10.64 -9.24
CA SER A 86 16.56 -10.53 -7.80
C SER A 86 15.20 -10.49 -7.13
N ILE A 87 14.99 -11.38 -6.16
CA ILE A 87 13.78 -11.42 -5.33
C ILE A 87 14.18 -11.36 -3.86
N LEU A 88 13.46 -10.55 -3.09
CA LEU A 88 13.62 -10.41 -1.65
C LEU A 88 12.65 -11.37 -0.95
N LEU A 89 13.19 -12.21 -0.09
CA LEU A 89 12.44 -13.06 0.84
C LEU A 89 12.43 -12.40 2.22
N GLU A 90 11.27 -12.27 2.83
CA GLU A 90 11.09 -11.74 4.18
C GLU A 90 10.15 -12.65 4.98
N GLY A 91 10.41 -12.80 6.28
CA GLY A 91 9.46 -13.51 7.14
C GLY A 91 8.10 -12.82 7.13
N TYR A 92 7.01 -13.58 7.05
CA TYR A 92 5.67 -13.00 7.08
C TYR A 92 5.39 -12.35 8.44
N ILE A 93 4.94 -11.09 8.41
CA ILE A 93 4.54 -10.35 9.61
C ILE A 93 3.04 -10.58 9.80
N SER A 94 2.62 -11.16 10.93
CA SER A 94 1.18 -11.29 11.27
C SER A 94 0.62 -9.99 11.86
N GLY A 95 -0.70 -9.90 12.00
CA GLY A 95 -1.36 -8.75 12.62
C GLY A 95 -2.12 -7.88 11.62
N ILE A 96 -2.68 -6.79 12.13
CA ILE A 96 -3.54 -5.88 11.35
C ILE A 96 -2.65 -4.91 10.58
N GLU A 97 -2.90 -4.78 9.29
CA GLU A 97 -2.13 -3.89 8.42
C GLU A 97 -2.72 -2.48 8.41
N GLY A 98 -1.84 -1.48 8.33
CA GLY A 98 -2.23 -0.09 8.25
C GLY A 98 -1.14 0.76 7.62
N SER A 99 -1.46 2.03 7.41
CA SER A 99 -0.48 3.07 7.11
C SER A 99 -0.56 4.19 8.12
N VAL A 100 0.56 4.88 8.34
CA VAL A 100 0.59 6.17 9.03
C VAL A 100 1.20 7.21 8.10
N GLU A 101 0.46 8.29 7.89
CA GLU A 101 0.90 9.39 7.04
C GLU A 101 1.68 10.39 7.87
N CYS A 102 2.96 10.53 7.58
CA CYS A 102 3.88 11.40 8.29
C CYS A 102 4.27 12.61 7.45
N VAL A 103 4.55 13.75 8.10
CA VAL A 103 5.15 14.92 7.46
C VAL A 103 6.41 15.31 8.23
N ILE A 104 7.53 15.43 7.54
CA ILE A 104 8.82 15.76 8.13
C ILE A 104 9.19 17.19 7.75
N VAL A 105 9.38 18.07 8.73
CA VAL A 105 9.80 19.48 8.54
C VAL A 105 11.18 19.66 9.17
N GLY A 106 12.22 19.77 8.34
CA GLY A 106 13.59 19.60 8.81
C GLY A 106 13.78 18.21 9.42
N GLU A 107 14.01 18.15 10.73
CA GLU A 107 14.15 16.90 11.51
C GLU A 107 12.91 16.58 12.37
N LEU A 108 11.92 17.47 12.40
CA LEU A 108 10.69 17.28 13.16
C LEU A 108 9.70 16.44 12.36
N ILE A 109 9.25 15.32 12.92
CA ILE A 109 8.36 14.35 12.27
C ILE A 109 6.97 14.45 12.90
N HIS A 110 5.95 14.63 12.05
CA HIS A 110 4.53 14.75 12.41
C HIS A 110 3.75 13.53 11.88
N PRO A 111 3.53 12.48 12.68
CA PRO A 111 2.69 11.36 12.28
C PRO A 111 1.20 11.70 12.45
N LEU A 112 0.51 12.02 11.36
CA LEU A 112 -0.83 12.62 11.37
C LEU A 112 -1.95 11.59 11.32
N LEU A 113 -2.13 10.94 10.16
CA LEU A 113 -3.27 10.07 9.90
C LEU A 113 -2.85 8.62 10.05
N ILE A 114 -3.65 7.81 10.73
CA ILE A 114 -3.50 6.35 10.68
C ILE A 114 -4.69 5.82 9.87
N ASN A 115 -4.40 4.98 8.88
CA ASN A 115 -5.39 4.29 8.07
C ASN A 115 -5.28 2.80 8.39
N GLU A 116 -6.39 2.16 8.75
CA GLU A 116 -6.46 0.71 8.95
C GLU A 116 -6.92 0.04 7.65
N LYS A 117 -6.26 -1.04 7.24
CA LYS A 117 -6.69 -1.87 6.10
C LYS A 117 -7.66 -2.95 6.61
N LEU A 118 -8.96 -2.70 6.48
CA LEU A 118 -10.05 -3.58 6.95
C LEU A 118 -10.18 -4.86 6.12
N MET A 119 -9.89 -4.78 4.81
CA MET A 119 -10.02 -5.92 3.91
C MET A 119 -8.84 -5.94 2.93
N LEU A 120 -8.11 -7.05 2.95
CA LEU A 120 -7.04 -7.37 2.01
C LEU A 120 -7.39 -8.64 1.23
N THR A 121 -7.08 -8.65 -0.07
CA THR A 121 -7.16 -9.86 -0.91
C THR A 121 -5.77 -10.29 -1.34
N GLU A 122 -5.33 -11.47 -0.89
CA GLU A 122 -4.10 -12.11 -1.38
C GLU A 122 -4.40 -12.88 -2.69
N ARG A 123 -3.67 -12.55 -3.77
CA ARG A 123 -3.74 -13.24 -5.07
C ARG A 123 -2.42 -13.90 -5.43
N ARG A 124 -2.32 -14.46 -6.65
CA ARG A 124 -1.16 -15.24 -7.09
C ARG A 124 0.13 -14.43 -7.06
N GLY A 125 0.10 -13.13 -7.34
CA GLY A 125 1.26 -12.25 -7.38
C GLY A 125 1.00 -10.83 -6.85
N THR A 126 -0.11 -10.60 -6.15
CA THR A 126 -0.48 -9.28 -5.60
C THR A 126 -1.18 -9.40 -4.25
N VAL A 127 -1.06 -8.36 -3.44
CA VAL A 127 -1.88 -8.13 -2.25
C VAL A 127 -2.66 -6.85 -2.51
N LEU A 128 -3.99 -6.95 -2.47
CA LEU A 128 -4.89 -5.86 -2.87
C LEU A 128 -5.59 -5.27 -1.64
N GLU A 129 -5.67 -3.94 -1.58
CA GLU A 129 -6.26 -3.19 -0.48
C GLU A 129 -7.71 -2.80 -0.81
N ASN A 130 -8.64 -3.72 -0.52
CA ASN A 130 -10.04 -3.54 -0.91
C ASN A 130 -10.77 -2.46 -0.11
N LEU A 131 -10.46 -2.35 1.19
CA LEU A 131 -11.19 -1.50 2.10
C LEU A 131 -10.27 -0.97 3.20
N LEU A 132 -10.24 0.35 3.36
CA LEU A 132 -9.54 1.04 4.45
C LEU A 132 -10.51 1.93 5.22
N ILE A 133 -10.18 2.24 6.48
CA ILE A 133 -10.90 3.19 7.32
C ILE A 133 -9.94 4.13 8.06
N SER A 134 -10.38 5.38 8.23
CA SER A 134 -9.67 6.44 8.92
C SER A 134 -10.65 7.28 9.73
N PRO A 135 -10.42 7.53 11.03
CA PRO A 135 -9.38 6.94 11.90
C PRO A 135 -9.48 5.41 12.01
N PRO A 136 -8.43 4.71 12.52
CA PRO A 136 -8.46 3.27 12.68
C PRO A 136 -9.47 2.87 13.75
N THR A 137 -10.04 1.67 13.62
CA THR A 137 -11.12 1.17 14.50
C THR A 137 -10.68 0.00 15.39
N SER A 138 -9.71 -0.80 14.95
CA SER A 138 -9.23 -1.96 15.68
C SER A 138 -8.04 -1.66 16.60
N PHE A 139 -7.42 -0.49 16.47
CA PHE A 139 -6.30 -0.08 17.32
C PHE A 139 -6.80 0.65 18.56
N THR A 140 -6.29 0.25 19.72
CA THR A 140 -6.45 1.04 20.95
C THR A 140 -5.63 2.33 20.85
N GLU A 141 -5.97 3.34 21.66
CA GLU A 141 -5.20 4.60 21.73
C GLU A 141 -3.71 4.36 21.99
N ASN A 142 -3.40 3.43 22.90
CA ASN A 142 -2.00 3.07 23.18
C ASN A 142 -1.30 2.44 21.96
N GLN A 143 -2.00 1.64 21.16
CA GLN A 143 -1.44 1.09 19.92
C GLN A 143 -1.24 2.17 18.87
N CYS A 144 -2.17 3.12 18.74
CA CYS A 144 -1.99 4.29 17.88
C CYS A 144 -0.74 5.09 18.26
N GLU A 145 -0.53 5.36 19.55
CA GLU A 145 0.68 6.04 20.01
C GLU A 145 1.97 5.23 19.77
N GLN A 146 1.92 3.90 19.95
CA GLN A 146 3.04 3.02 19.59
C GLN A 146 3.37 3.08 18.10
N ILE A 147 2.35 3.07 17.23
CA ILE A 147 2.51 3.19 15.77
C ILE A 147 3.17 4.53 15.40
N ARG A 148 2.67 5.64 15.97
CA ARG A 148 3.23 6.99 15.73
C ARG A 148 4.68 7.08 16.16
N GLN A 149 4.99 6.64 17.37
CA GLN A 149 6.34 6.69 17.91
C GLN A 149 7.30 5.79 17.11
N TYR A 150 6.86 4.58 16.75
CA TYR A 150 7.65 3.67 15.92
C TYR A 150 7.94 4.24 14.53
N ALA A 151 6.96 4.85 13.87
CA ALA A 151 7.16 5.53 12.60
C ALA A 151 8.17 6.68 12.72
N VAL A 152 8.09 7.49 13.79
CA VAL A 152 9.07 8.54 14.09
C VAL A 152 10.49 7.97 14.20
N ASP A 153 10.67 6.87 14.94
CA ASP A 153 11.98 6.27 15.16
C ASP A 153 12.55 5.65 13.87
N CYS A 154 11.72 4.96 13.10
CA CYS A 154 12.11 4.44 11.79
C CYS A 154 12.51 5.56 10.81
N LEU A 155 11.71 6.64 10.72
CA LEU A 155 11.98 7.75 9.82
C LEU A 155 13.27 8.51 10.19
N ARG A 156 13.57 8.64 11.49
CA ARG A 156 14.87 9.14 11.96
C ARG A 156 16.02 8.23 11.58
N ALA A 157 15.84 6.91 11.73
CA ALA A 157 16.88 5.93 11.39
C ALA A 157 17.21 5.93 9.89
N VAL A 158 16.20 6.10 9.03
CA VAL A 158 16.40 6.25 7.57
C VAL A 158 17.03 7.62 7.22
N GLY A 159 16.86 8.62 8.08
CA GLY A 159 17.43 9.97 7.89
C GLY A 159 16.65 10.82 6.88
N LEU A 160 15.35 10.56 6.71
CA LEU A 160 14.49 11.37 5.86
C LEU A 160 14.26 12.75 6.47
N THR A 161 14.26 13.79 5.63
CA THR A 161 13.95 15.17 6.00
C THR A 161 13.07 15.79 4.93
N ASN A 162 12.25 16.79 5.29
CA ASN A 162 11.47 17.62 4.35
C ASN A 162 10.61 16.79 3.37
N ALA A 163 9.88 15.81 3.88
CA ALA A 163 9.08 14.88 3.07
C ALA A 163 7.68 14.65 3.66
N VAL A 164 6.70 14.44 2.78
CA VAL A 164 5.48 13.70 3.14
C VAL A 164 5.79 12.22 2.94
N VAL A 165 5.44 11.39 3.92
CA VAL A 165 5.82 9.98 3.96
C VAL A 165 4.62 9.10 4.23
N HIS A 166 4.36 8.18 3.31
CA HIS A 166 3.45 7.06 3.48
C HIS A 166 4.23 5.89 4.10
N PHE A 167 3.94 5.60 5.36
CA PHE A 167 4.59 4.54 6.14
C PHE A 167 3.64 3.38 6.33
N GLU A 168 3.94 2.21 5.78
CA GLU A 168 3.12 1.02 5.92
C GLU A 168 3.65 0.10 7.01
N PHE A 169 2.74 -0.48 7.79
CA PHE A 169 3.10 -1.32 8.93
C PHE A 169 2.07 -2.43 9.15
N ARG A 170 2.48 -3.43 9.93
CA ARG A 170 1.55 -4.34 10.60
C ARG A 170 1.68 -4.20 12.11
N MET A 171 0.53 -4.07 12.78
CA MET A 171 0.43 -4.09 14.22
C MET A 171 0.36 -5.54 14.70
N THR A 172 1.46 -6.03 15.26
CA THR A 172 1.57 -7.37 15.86
C THR A 172 1.20 -7.32 17.35
N ASP A 173 1.12 -8.50 17.99
CA ASP A 173 0.95 -8.58 19.45
C ASP A 173 2.14 -7.97 20.23
N GLU A 174 3.32 -7.89 19.61
CA GLU A 174 4.54 -7.32 20.20
C GLU A 174 4.75 -5.83 19.85
N GLY A 175 3.91 -5.28 18.98
CA GLY A 175 4.01 -3.89 18.50
C GLY A 175 4.05 -3.76 16.98
N PRO A 176 4.20 -2.53 16.46
CA PRO A 176 4.24 -2.26 15.04
C PRO A 176 5.55 -2.74 14.41
N VAL A 177 5.46 -3.29 13.20
CA VAL A 177 6.61 -3.65 12.37
C VAL A 177 6.43 -3.02 11.00
N ALA A 178 7.45 -2.29 10.53
CA ALA A 178 7.43 -1.63 9.23
C ALA A 178 7.37 -2.65 8.08
N ILE A 179 6.53 -2.36 7.08
CA ILE A 179 6.50 -3.06 5.80
C ILE A 179 7.31 -2.29 4.76
N GLU A 180 6.97 -1.01 4.56
CA GLU A 180 7.67 -0.11 3.64
C GLU A 180 7.54 1.37 4.04
N ILE A 181 8.46 2.19 3.55
CA ILE A 181 8.53 3.63 3.81
C ILE A 181 8.66 4.35 2.48
N ASN A 182 7.68 5.19 2.14
CA ASN A 182 7.64 5.89 0.85
C ASN A 182 7.57 7.40 1.04
N PRO A 183 8.58 8.19 0.64
CA PRO A 183 8.59 9.65 0.78
C PRO A 183 7.70 10.36 -0.27
N ARG A 184 6.43 9.95 -0.33
CA ARG A 184 5.36 10.50 -1.15
C ARG A 184 4.04 10.45 -0.38
N VAL A 185 3.03 11.15 -0.92
CA VAL A 185 1.63 10.94 -0.51
C VAL A 185 1.21 9.50 -0.84
N GLY A 186 0.46 8.88 0.08
CA GLY A 186 -0.12 7.54 -0.13
C GLY A 186 -1.06 7.47 -1.33
N GLY A 187 -1.32 6.24 -1.79
CA GLY A 187 -2.20 5.96 -2.91
C GLY A 187 -3.69 6.11 -2.57
N LEU A 188 -4.54 5.56 -3.43
CA LEU A 188 -6.00 5.50 -3.23
C LEU A 188 -6.61 6.90 -2.99
N TYR A 189 -7.11 7.17 -1.79
CA TYR A 189 -7.70 8.45 -1.37
C TYR A 189 -7.05 9.03 -0.10
N VAL A 190 -5.78 8.71 0.15
CA VAL A 190 -4.99 9.35 1.22
C VAL A 190 -4.99 10.87 1.08
N ASN A 191 -4.97 11.37 -0.16
CA ASN A 191 -5.11 12.80 -0.44
C ASN A 191 -6.43 13.40 0.06
N ALA A 192 -7.54 12.65 0.01
CA ALA A 192 -8.84 13.08 0.53
C ALA A 192 -8.88 13.00 2.06
N ALA A 193 -8.28 11.96 2.66
CA ALA A 193 -8.13 11.86 4.12
C ALA A 193 -7.41 13.09 4.71
N PHE A 194 -6.31 13.55 4.09
CA PHE A 194 -5.65 14.80 4.49
C PHE A 194 -6.59 16.02 4.45
N ARG A 195 -7.40 16.15 3.39
CA ARG A 195 -8.31 17.29 3.24
C ARG A 195 -9.44 17.25 4.26
N ASP A 196 -10.06 16.09 4.43
CA ASP A 196 -11.34 15.99 5.13
C ASP A 196 -11.17 15.74 6.63
N LEU A 197 -10.07 15.09 7.05
CA LEU A 197 -9.74 14.89 8.47
C LEU A 197 -8.79 15.96 9.01
N ALA A 198 -7.76 16.33 8.24
CA ALA A 198 -6.73 17.27 8.71
C ALA A 198 -6.92 18.70 8.20
N THR A 199 -7.88 18.96 7.30
CA THR A 199 -8.06 20.27 6.63
C THR A 199 -6.80 20.75 5.90
N ILE A 200 -6.02 19.81 5.37
CA ILE A 200 -4.75 20.05 4.68
C ILE A 200 -4.84 19.53 3.25
N ASN A 201 -4.43 20.33 2.27
CA ASN A 201 -4.14 19.83 0.93
C ASN A 201 -2.69 19.30 0.92
N PRO A 202 -2.46 17.98 0.80
CA PRO A 202 -1.13 17.41 0.96
C PRO A 202 -0.20 17.76 -0.19
N TYR A 203 -0.71 18.02 -1.40
CA TYR A 203 0.13 18.43 -2.52
C TYR A 203 0.62 19.87 -2.35
N GLN A 204 -0.27 20.78 -1.93
CA GLN A 204 0.12 22.15 -1.63
C GLN A 204 1.10 22.19 -0.46
N LEU A 205 0.81 21.45 0.62
CA LEU A 205 1.70 21.29 1.76
C LEU A 205 3.08 20.80 1.33
N TYR A 206 3.16 19.80 0.45
CA TYR A 206 4.44 19.25 0.03
C TYR A 206 5.25 20.27 -0.80
N ILE A 207 4.59 21.04 -1.68
CA ILE A 207 5.26 22.13 -2.40
C ILE A 207 5.75 23.22 -1.43
N SER A 208 4.91 23.66 -0.49
CA SER A 208 5.29 24.63 0.54
C SER A 208 6.49 24.15 1.37
N LEU A 209 6.51 22.86 1.71
CA LEU A 209 7.62 22.22 2.43
C LEU A 209 8.92 22.26 1.64
N LEU A 210 8.88 21.88 0.35
CA LEU A 210 10.05 21.91 -0.53
C LEU A 210 10.55 23.33 -0.80
N LEU A 211 9.65 24.32 -0.79
CA LEU A 211 9.99 25.74 -0.91
C LEU A 211 10.49 26.37 0.40
N GLY A 212 10.40 25.66 1.53
CA GLY A 212 10.80 26.16 2.83
C GLY A 212 9.88 27.29 3.34
N GLU A 213 8.59 27.26 2.99
CA GLU A 213 7.63 28.25 3.45
C GLU A 213 7.43 28.17 4.97
N PRO A 214 7.28 29.31 5.67
CA PRO A 214 7.07 29.34 7.11
C PRO A 214 5.65 28.87 7.47
N GLY A 215 5.46 28.45 8.73
CA GLY A 215 4.13 28.16 9.29
C GLY A 215 3.65 26.72 9.10
N ILE A 216 4.41 25.87 8.41
CA ILE A 216 4.06 24.46 8.15
C ILE A 216 3.82 23.69 9.45
N ASN A 217 4.72 23.81 10.45
CA ASN A 217 4.53 23.13 11.74
C ASN A 217 3.20 23.52 12.41
N ALA A 218 2.86 24.81 12.43
CA ALA A 218 1.60 25.27 13.02
C ALA A 218 0.37 24.76 12.26
N GLN A 219 0.47 24.62 10.93
CA GLN A 219 -0.57 24.01 10.11
C GLN A 219 -0.74 22.52 10.43
N LEU A 220 0.36 21.79 10.60
CA LEU A 220 0.35 20.37 10.96
C LEU A 220 -0.23 20.16 12.37
N ASP A 221 0.17 20.97 13.35
CA ASP A 221 -0.37 20.94 14.72
C ASP A 221 -1.89 21.19 14.73
N ALA A 222 -2.35 22.18 13.96
CA ALA A 222 -3.78 22.45 13.81
C ALA A 222 -4.52 21.29 13.13
N GLY A 223 -3.92 20.66 12.12
CA GLY A 223 -4.45 19.48 11.46
C GLY A 223 -4.55 18.27 12.41
N ALA A 224 -3.52 18.04 13.22
CA ALA A 224 -3.53 16.99 14.25
C ALA A 224 -4.66 17.20 15.27
N GLN A 225 -4.86 18.44 15.72
CA GLN A 225 -5.98 18.77 16.62
C GLN A 225 -7.34 18.52 15.96
N LYS A 226 -7.50 18.87 14.67
CA LYS A 226 -8.73 18.59 13.92
C LYS A 226 -9.04 17.10 13.82
N ILE A 227 -8.02 16.28 13.58
CA ILE A 227 -8.16 14.82 13.55
C ILE A 227 -8.62 14.33 14.94
N ALA A 228 -7.97 14.77 16.02
CA ALA A 228 -8.30 14.36 17.38
C ALA A 228 -9.72 14.78 17.82
N ASP A 229 -10.20 15.94 17.35
CA ASP A 229 -11.54 16.44 17.65
C ASP A 229 -12.64 15.83 16.76
N SER A 230 -12.26 15.15 15.67
CA SER A 230 -13.20 14.58 14.71
C SER A 230 -13.80 13.27 15.23
N GLY A 231 -15.13 13.22 15.33
CA GLY A 231 -15.88 11.98 15.52
C GLY A 231 -16.28 11.30 14.20
N GLN A 232 -15.85 11.82 13.05
CA GLN A 232 -16.25 11.34 11.74
C GLN A 232 -15.24 10.35 11.17
N SER A 233 -15.73 9.17 10.77
CA SER A 233 -14.95 8.18 10.02
C SER A 233 -15.15 8.33 8.51
N TYR A 234 -14.14 7.93 7.77
CA TYR A 234 -14.16 7.87 6.32
C TYR A 234 -13.53 6.57 5.86
N SER A 235 -13.95 6.09 4.69
CA SER A 235 -13.47 4.85 4.12
C SER A 235 -12.97 5.06 2.70
N MET A 236 -11.86 4.38 2.39
CA MET A 236 -11.37 4.24 1.03
C MET A 236 -11.72 2.84 0.54
N LEU A 237 -12.39 2.76 -0.61
CA LEU A 237 -12.84 1.50 -1.20
C LEU A 237 -12.25 1.35 -2.58
N ALA A 238 -11.82 0.14 -2.92
CA ALA A 238 -11.27 -0.20 -4.22
C ALA A 238 -11.99 -1.40 -4.83
N VAL A 239 -12.29 -1.30 -6.13
CA VAL A 239 -12.70 -2.45 -6.95
C VAL A 239 -11.56 -2.81 -7.89
N TYR A 240 -11.16 -4.07 -7.85
CA TYR A 240 -10.08 -4.65 -8.64
C TYR A 240 -10.63 -5.62 -9.70
N PRO A 241 -9.87 -5.87 -10.79
CA PRO A 241 -10.22 -6.90 -11.75
C PRO A 241 -10.21 -8.30 -11.10
N GLU A 242 -11.15 -9.15 -11.48
CA GLU A 242 -11.16 -10.55 -11.01
C GLU A 242 -10.25 -11.46 -11.83
N HIS A 243 -10.02 -11.10 -13.09
CA HIS A 243 -9.13 -11.76 -14.05
C HIS A 243 -8.58 -10.72 -15.02
N SER A 244 -7.53 -11.08 -15.76
CA SER A 244 -6.95 -10.23 -16.80
C SER A 244 -7.85 -10.12 -18.03
N GLY A 245 -7.75 -9.01 -18.77
CA GLY A 245 -8.55 -8.76 -19.97
C GLY A 245 -8.72 -7.29 -20.33
N HIS A 246 -9.40 -7.01 -21.45
CA HIS A 246 -9.67 -5.64 -21.87
C HIS A 246 -10.86 -5.07 -21.10
N PHE A 247 -10.60 -4.04 -20.30
CA PHE A 247 -11.62 -3.36 -19.52
C PHE A 247 -12.48 -2.46 -20.40
N LYS A 248 -13.80 -2.63 -20.32
CA LYS A 248 -14.79 -1.87 -21.12
C LYS A 248 -15.56 -0.83 -20.30
N GLY A 249 -15.44 -0.87 -18.98
CA GLY A 249 -16.14 0.03 -18.07
C GLY A 249 -16.85 -0.71 -16.94
N ILE A 250 -17.60 0.07 -16.15
CA ILE A 250 -18.43 -0.44 -15.06
C ILE A 250 -19.87 0.00 -15.32
N GLU A 251 -20.80 -0.93 -15.29
CA GLU A 251 -22.22 -0.63 -15.30
C GLU A 251 -22.74 -0.41 -13.87
N GLY A 252 -23.80 0.38 -13.72
CA GLY A 252 -24.40 0.68 -12.42
C GLY A 252 -23.84 1.91 -11.70
N MET A 253 -22.96 2.69 -12.35
CA MET A 253 -22.27 3.83 -11.74
C MET A 253 -23.20 4.89 -11.11
N HIS A 254 -24.44 5.02 -11.59
CA HIS A 254 -25.47 5.88 -10.97
C HIS A 254 -25.71 5.57 -9.49
N TYR A 255 -25.47 4.32 -9.05
CA TYR A 255 -25.52 3.96 -7.64
C TYR A 255 -24.57 4.81 -6.78
N LEU A 256 -23.39 5.14 -7.30
CA LEU A 256 -22.42 6.00 -6.59
C LEU A 256 -22.88 7.45 -6.58
N ASP A 257 -23.47 7.92 -7.67
CA ASP A 257 -23.99 9.30 -7.78
C ASP A 257 -25.15 9.54 -6.81
N ASP A 258 -26.00 8.53 -6.61
CA ASP A 258 -27.18 8.61 -5.76
C ASP A 258 -26.90 8.28 -4.27
N ASN A 259 -25.69 7.82 -3.94
CA ASN A 259 -25.34 7.41 -2.58
C ASN A 259 -24.74 8.56 -1.78
N GLU A 260 -25.49 9.07 -0.81
CA GLU A 260 -25.10 10.21 0.04
C GLU A 260 -23.81 10.00 0.84
N CYS A 261 -23.38 8.75 1.05
CA CYS A 261 -22.11 8.45 1.73
C CYS A 261 -20.90 8.67 0.81
N VAL A 262 -21.07 8.55 -0.51
CA VAL A 262 -19.98 8.67 -1.48
C VAL A 262 -19.66 10.15 -1.72
N LEU A 263 -18.42 10.54 -1.44
CA LEU A 263 -17.96 11.92 -1.57
C LEU A 263 -17.16 12.16 -2.86
N GLU A 264 -16.34 11.18 -3.23
CA GLU A 264 -15.49 11.24 -4.41
C GLU A 264 -15.32 9.82 -4.96
N TYR A 265 -15.35 9.63 -6.27
CA TYR A 265 -14.98 8.37 -6.89
C TYR A 265 -14.28 8.59 -8.23
N ALA A 266 -13.47 7.62 -8.64
CA ALA A 266 -12.76 7.64 -9.91
C ALA A 266 -12.72 6.23 -10.50
N GLN A 267 -13.04 6.11 -11.78
CA GLN A 267 -13.00 4.86 -12.53
C GLN A 267 -11.77 4.85 -13.45
N GLN A 268 -11.21 3.66 -13.69
CA GLN A 268 -10.29 3.43 -14.80
C GLN A 268 -10.97 3.79 -16.14
N ASP A 269 -10.19 4.31 -17.09
CA ASP A 269 -10.67 4.54 -18.45
C ASP A 269 -10.82 3.21 -19.21
N ALA A 270 -11.90 3.08 -19.97
CA ALA A 270 -12.15 1.92 -20.82
C ALA A 270 -11.16 1.86 -22.00
N GLY A 271 -10.86 0.64 -22.45
CA GLY A 271 -10.06 0.36 -23.64
C GLY A 271 -8.69 -0.24 -23.34
N SER A 272 -8.17 -0.06 -22.13
CA SER A 272 -6.90 -0.65 -21.70
C SER A 272 -7.03 -2.14 -21.43
N TYR A 273 -5.96 -2.88 -21.71
CA TYR A 273 -5.78 -4.22 -21.16
C TYR A 273 -5.38 -4.07 -19.68
N ILE A 274 -5.98 -4.89 -18.82
CA ILE A 274 -5.72 -4.95 -17.39
C ILE A 274 -5.15 -6.32 -17.06
N ASP A 275 -4.01 -6.35 -16.38
CA ASP A 275 -3.38 -7.58 -15.89
C ASP A 275 -3.72 -7.78 -14.41
N ALA A 276 -4.56 -8.76 -14.08
CA ALA A 276 -4.93 -9.01 -12.69
C ALA A 276 -3.96 -9.94 -11.93
N ASP A 277 -2.97 -10.52 -12.64
CA ASP A 277 -2.09 -11.57 -12.14
C ASP A 277 -0.73 -11.04 -11.67
N ILE A 278 -0.25 -9.95 -12.27
CA ILE A 278 1.08 -9.38 -12.04
C ILE A 278 1.05 -8.23 -11.02
N GLU A 279 0.11 -7.29 -11.16
CA GLU A 279 0.14 -6.03 -10.43
C GLU A 279 -1.25 -5.48 -10.08
N GLU A 280 -1.27 -4.45 -9.23
CA GLU A 280 -2.48 -3.79 -8.78
C GLU A 280 -3.03 -2.84 -9.86
N HIS A 281 -4.32 -3.01 -10.20
CA HIS A 281 -5.06 -2.05 -11.01
C HIS A 281 -6.40 -1.70 -10.37
N TYR A 282 -6.55 -0.45 -9.95
CA TYR A 282 -7.84 0.07 -9.53
C TYR A 282 -8.77 0.22 -10.72
N LEU A 283 -9.85 -0.55 -10.78
CA LEU A 283 -10.93 -0.29 -11.74
C LEU A 283 -11.86 0.81 -11.25
N LEU A 284 -12.05 0.88 -9.94
CA LEU A 284 -12.78 1.94 -9.25
C LEU A 284 -12.09 2.22 -7.93
N LYS A 285 -12.02 3.50 -7.57
CA LYS A 285 -11.72 3.97 -6.22
C LYS A 285 -12.90 4.80 -5.75
N CYS A 286 -13.22 4.71 -4.47
CA CYS A 286 -14.27 5.50 -3.83
C CYS A 286 -13.79 6.02 -2.46
N TRP A 287 -14.07 7.29 -2.19
CA TRP A 287 -13.93 7.94 -0.89
C TRP A 287 -15.32 8.18 -0.33
N ALA A 288 -15.58 7.66 0.86
CA ALA A 288 -16.90 7.70 1.46
C ALA A 288 -16.86 8.11 2.93
N LYS A 289 -17.91 8.80 3.35
CA LYS A 289 -18.21 9.08 4.74
C LYS A 289 -18.91 7.86 5.35
N VAL A 290 -18.41 7.33 6.45
CA VAL A 290 -18.97 6.14 7.12
C VAL A 290 -19.04 6.38 8.63
N ASP A 291 -19.88 5.62 9.33
CA ASP A 291 -19.98 5.75 10.79
C ASP A 291 -18.92 4.91 11.51
N ASP A 292 -18.71 3.68 11.03
CA ASP A 292 -17.79 2.70 11.60
C ASP A 292 -17.35 1.67 10.55
N ALA A 293 -16.56 0.67 10.96
CA ALA A 293 -16.09 -0.40 10.10
C ALA A 293 -17.24 -1.26 9.54
N ALA A 294 -18.33 -1.46 10.30
CA ALA A 294 -19.47 -2.25 9.82
C ALA A 294 -20.22 -1.52 8.69
N HIS A 295 -20.40 -0.19 8.81
CA HIS A 295 -20.93 0.64 7.73
C HIS A 295 -19.98 0.62 6.52
N ALA A 296 -18.66 0.72 6.73
CA ALA A 296 -17.68 0.62 5.63
C ALA A 296 -17.79 -0.72 4.86
N HIS A 297 -17.91 -1.85 5.57
CA HIS A 297 -18.14 -3.16 4.96
C HIS A 297 -19.48 -3.24 4.22
N ALA A 298 -20.56 -2.74 4.83
CA ALA A 298 -21.88 -2.73 4.19
C ALA A 298 -21.88 -1.90 2.90
N LEU A 299 -21.21 -0.75 2.89
CA LEU A 299 -21.05 0.08 1.70
C LEU A 299 -20.21 -0.61 0.64
N HIS A 300 -19.08 -1.23 1.01
CA HIS A 300 -18.26 -2.02 0.10
C HIS A 300 -19.08 -3.11 -0.60
N ASP A 301 -19.85 -3.88 0.17
CA ASP A 301 -20.67 -4.97 -0.36
C ASP A 301 -21.79 -4.45 -1.25
N ALA A 302 -22.41 -3.32 -0.88
CA ALA A 302 -23.44 -2.70 -1.69
C ALA A 302 -22.89 -2.16 -3.03
N ILE A 303 -21.70 -1.54 -3.02
CA ILE A 303 -21.00 -1.14 -4.26
C ILE A 303 -20.73 -2.38 -5.13
N ARG A 304 -20.20 -3.46 -4.55
CA ARG A 304 -19.91 -4.71 -5.28
C ARG A 304 -21.15 -5.40 -5.85
N GLN A 305 -22.31 -5.24 -5.22
CA GLN A 305 -23.58 -5.82 -5.68
C GLN A 305 -24.27 -4.99 -6.75
N ASN A 306 -24.15 -3.66 -6.69
CA ASN A 306 -24.82 -2.75 -7.62
C ASN A 306 -23.97 -2.42 -8.86
N LEU A 307 -22.66 -2.62 -8.78
CA LEU A 307 -21.75 -2.39 -9.88
C LEU A 307 -21.37 -3.69 -10.59
N ARG A 308 -21.35 -3.64 -11.93
CA ARG A 308 -20.91 -4.75 -12.78
C ARG A 308 -19.71 -4.34 -13.61
N VAL A 309 -18.54 -4.89 -13.29
CA VAL A 309 -17.32 -4.74 -14.08
C VAL A 309 -17.48 -5.46 -15.42
N ILE A 310 -17.19 -4.77 -16.52
CA ILE A 310 -17.20 -5.34 -17.86
C ILE A 310 -15.76 -5.51 -18.33
N LEU A 311 -15.32 -6.75 -18.40
CA LEU A 311 -13.98 -7.13 -18.85
C LEU A 311 -14.11 -8.24 -19.90
N ASP A 312 -13.43 -8.10 -21.04
CA ASP A 312 -13.37 -9.19 -22.01
C ASP A 312 -12.62 -10.39 -21.43
N ASN A 313 -13.05 -11.60 -21.75
CA ASN A 313 -12.24 -12.78 -21.44
C ASN A 313 -10.90 -12.70 -22.20
N PRO A 314 -9.80 -13.21 -21.62
CA PRO A 314 -8.54 -13.32 -22.36
C PRO A 314 -8.81 -14.11 -23.64
N VAL A 315 -8.42 -13.54 -24.79
CA VAL A 315 -8.41 -14.28 -26.05
C VAL A 315 -7.48 -15.46 -25.81
N ALA A 316 -8.01 -16.68 -25.85
CA ALA A 316 -7.19 -17.89 -25.76
C ALA A 316 -6.18 -17.84 -26.91
N GLY A 317 -4.93 -17.49 -26.58
CA GLY A 317 -3.78 -17.54 -27.48
C GLY A 317 -3.18 -18.92 -27.52
#